data_AF-A0A4V1GLY1-F1
#
_entry.id   AF-A0A4V1GLY1-F1
#
_cell.length_a   1.000
_cell.length_b   1.000
_cell.length_c   1.000
_cell.angle_alpha   90.00
_cell.angle_beta   90.00
_cell.angle_gamma   90.00
#
_symmetry.space_group_name_H-M   'P 1'
#
loop_
_entity.id
_entity.type
_entity.pdbx_description
1 polymer ?
#
loop_
_entity_poly.entity_id
_entity_poly.type
_entity_poly.pdbx_seq_one_letter_code
_entity_poly.pdbx_strand_id
1 'polypeptide(L)'
;MIWRHVVSKKTVDYTSRNFKKAVLDGQDFSMSLLIAANLEGCSLRGANFLGVDLRDSNLKNADLSERVFQLRLRLTAQKKMSILSCLNL
;
A
#
# COMPACT_ATOMS: atom_id res chain seq x y z
N MET A 1 -23.11 -10.72 -31.80
CA MET A 1 -23.22 -10.48 -30.34
C MET A 1 -21.99 -11.04 -29.65
N ILE A 2 -20.96 -10.23 -29.39
CA ILE A 2 -19.85 -10.64 -28.53
C ILE A 2 -19.53 -9.45 -27.64
N TRP A 3 -20.25 -9.32 -26.53
CA TRP A 3 -19.85 -8.41 -25.46
C TRP A 3 -18.70 -9.07 -24.72
N ARG A 4 -17.47 -8.65 -25.05
CA ARG A 4 -16.32 -8.95 -24.21
C ARG A 4 -16.45 -8.10 -22.97
N HIS A 5 -17.08 -8.64 -21.93
CA HIS A 5 -17.05 -8.06 -20.60
C HIS A 5 -15.60 -8.09 -20.11
N VAL A 6 -14.85 -7.04 -20.45
CA VAL A 6 -13.67 -6.67 -19.68
C VAL A 6 -14.25 -6.26 -18.32
N VAL A 7 -14.16 -7.17 -17.35
CA VAL A 7 -14.44 -6.86 -15.95
C VAL A 7 -13.47 -5.76 -15.58
N SER A 8 -13.92 -4.50 -15.63
CA SER A 8 -13.16 -3.36 -15.14
C SER A 8 -13.11 -3.52 -13.63
N LYS A 9 -12.08 -4.21 -13.13
CA LYS A 9 -11.78 -4.25 -11.70
C LYS A 9 -11.63 -2.79 -11.30
N LYS A 10 -12.57 -2.28 -10.50
CA LYS A 10 -12.62 -0.87 -10.12
C LYS A 10 -11.38 -0.55 -9.28
N THR A 11 -10.31 -0.15 -9.94
CA THR A 11 -9.12 0.41 -9.30
C THR A 11 -9.56 1.65 -8.53
N VAL A 12 -9.28 1.69 -7.23
CA VAL A 12 -9.51 2.89 -6.43
C VAL A 12 -8.27 3.76 -6.51
N ASP A 13 -8.45 4.99 -6.96
CA ASP A 13 -7.37 5.95 -7.08
C ASP A 13 -7.26 6.79 -5.80
N TYR A 14 -6.15 6.61 -5.08
CA TYR A 14 -5.72 7.39 -3.91
C TYR A 14 -4.40 8.15 -4.18
N THR A 15 -4.09 8.41 -5.46
CA THR A 15 -2.88 9.15 -5.86
C THR A 15 -2.80 10.50 -5.14
N SER A 16 -1.63 10.82 -4.60
CA SER A 16 -1.31 12.07 -3.90
C SER A 16 -2.16 12.38 -2.65
N ARG A 17 -2.95 11.42 -2.15
CA ARG A 17 -3.74 11.64 -0.92
C ARG A 17 -2.85 11.73 0.31
N ASN A 18 -3.28 12.55 1.25
CA ASN A 18 -2.64 12.69 2.55
C ASN A 18 -3.38 11.86 3.59
N PHE A 19 -2.72 10.81 4.07
CA PHE A 19 -3.16 9.94 5.14
C PHE A 19 -2.31 10.07 6.40
N LYS A 20 -1.38 11.05 6.48
CA LYS A 20 -0.42 11.17 7.57
C LYS A 20 -1.06 10.94 8.95
N LYS A 21 -0.50 9.98 9.71
CA LYS A 21 -0.95 9.55 11.05
C LYS A 21 -2.37 8.95 11.11
N ALA A 22 -2.98 8.60 9.98
CA ALA A 22 -4.27 7.93 9.96
C ALA A 22 -4.18 6.50 10.51
N VAL A 23 -5.25 6.04 11.13
CA VAL A 23 -5.46 4.64 11.50
C VAL A 23 -6.24 3.98 10.37
N LEU A 24 -5.57 3.11 9.62
CA LEU A 24 -6.05 2.42 8.42
C LEU A 24 -5.89 0.90 8.58
N ASP A 25 -6.04 0.43 9.81
CA ASP A 25 -5.92 -0.99 10.15
C ASP A 25 -7.03 -1.80 9.48
N GLY A 26 -6.68 -3.00 8.99
CA GLY A 26 -7.59 -3.93 8.33
C GLY A 26 -8.17 -3.44 6.99
N GLN A 27 -7.76 -2.26 6.50
CA GLN A 27 -8.31 -1.69 5.26
C GLN A 27 -7.90 -2.50 4.03
N ASP A 28 -8.82 -2.63 3.07
CA ASP A 28 -8.54 -3.25 1.78
C ASP A 28 -8.11 -2.21 0.75
N PHE A 29 -6.80 -2.15 0.48
CA PHE A 29 -6.20 -1.35 -0.59
C PHE A 29 -5.83 -2.21 -1.82
N SER A 30 -6.36 -3.43 -1.93
CA SER A 30 -6.02 -4.30 -3.05
C SER A 30 -6.37 -3.66 -4.39
N MET A 31 -5.47 -3.79 -5.35
CA MET A 31 -5.59 -3.24 -6.70
C MET A 31 -5.79 -1.70 -6.74
N SER A 32 -5.42 -0.97 -5.69
CA SER A 32 -5.55 0.49 -5.63
C SER A 32 -4.27 1.23 -6.06
N LEU A 33 -4.40 2.51 -6.42
CA LEU A 33 -3.28 3.40 -6.71
C LEU A 33 -3.03 4.31 -5.50
N LEU A 34 -1.87 4.21 -4.87
CA LEU A 34 -1.39 5.08 -3.79
C LEU A 34 -0.12 5.82 -4.23
N ILE A 35 -0.04 6.15 -5.52
CA ILE A 35 1.12 6.83 -6.09
C ILE A 35 1.27 8.21 -5.43
N ALA A 36 2.48 8.58 -4.99
CA ALA A 36 2.75 9.84 -4.29
C ALA A 36 1.91 10.11 -3.02
N ALA A 37 1.20 9.11 -2.49
CA ALA A 37 0.38 9.28 -1.28
C ALA A 37 1.27 9.49 -0.04
N ASN A 38 0.84 10.34 0.89
CA ASN A 38 1.51 10.56 2.17
C ASN A 38 0.92 9.64 3.25
N LEU A 39 1.61 8.54 3.55
CA LEU A 39 1.26 7.56 4.58
C LEU A 39 2.18 7.68 5.82
N GLU A 40 2.81 8.85 6.04
CA GLU A 40 3.74 9.05 7.14
C GLU A 40 3.08 8.83 8.50
N GLY A 41 3.63 7.93 9.32
CA GLY A 41 3.11 7.66 10.67
C GLY A 41 1.76 6.95 10.70
N CYS A 42 1.23 6.44 9.58
CA CYS A 42 -0.03 5.72 9.55
C CYS A 42 0.05 4.37 10.26
N SER A 43 -1.04 3.94 10.88
CA SER A 43 -1.24 2.53 11.23
C SER A 43 -1.90 1.82 10.04
N LEU A 44 -1.27 0.77 9.51
CA LEU A 44 -1.75 -0.05 8.40
C LEU A 44 -1.72 -1.53 8.79
N ARG A 45 -1.98 -1.82 10.08
CA ARG A 45 -1.90 -3.17 10.63
C ARG A 45 -2.98 -4.05 10.03
N GLY A 46 -2.62 -5.25 9.57
CA GLY A 46 -3.60 -6.15 8.94
C GLY A 46 -4.20 -5.67 7.62
N ALA A 47 -3.80 -4.52 7.07
CA ALA A 47 -4.37 -4.01 5.82
C ALA A 47 -3.88 -4.81 4.59
N ASN A 48 -4.74 -4.94 3.58
CA ASN A 48 -4.49 -5.69 2.35
C ASN A 48 -3.92 -4.79 1.26
N PHE A 49 -2.74 -5.13 0.74
CA PHE A 49 -2.03 -4.36 -0.30
C PHE A 49 -1.81 -5.17 -1.57
N LEU A 50 -2.58 -6.22 -1.80
CA LEU A 50 -2.42 -7.08 -2.97
C LEU A 50 -2.61 -6.29 -4.27
N GLY A 51 -1.54 -6.15 -5.07
CA GLY A 51 -1.60 -5.44 -6.34
C GLY A 51 -1.69 -3.91 -6.21
N VAL A 52 -1.38 -3.35 -5.04
CA VAL A 52 -1.32 -1.90 -4.85
C VAL A 52 -0.14 -1.28 -5.60
N ASP A 53 -0.32 -0.07 -6.13
CA ASP A 53 0.79 0.75 -6.63
C ASP A 53 1.19 1.80 -5.59
N LEU A 54 2.42 1.70 -5.05
CA LEU A 54 2.98 2.58 -4.02
C LEU A 54 4.16 3.41 -4.53
N ARG A 55 4.30 3.61 -5.85
CA ARG A 55 5.36 4.47 -6.42
C ARG A 55 5.30 5.87 -5.79
N ASP A 56 6.45 6.41 -5.41
CA ASP A 56 6.59 7.75 -4.81
C ASP A 56 5.82 8.02 -3.50
N SER A 57 5.15 7.02 -2.91
CA SER A 57 4.47 7.21 -1.62
C SER A 57 5.45 7.41 -0.46
N ASN A 58 5.05 8.21 0.53
CA ASN A 58 5.79 8.41 1.77
C ASN A 58 5.29 7.44 2.85
N LEU A 59 6.08 6.43 3.21
CA LEU A 59 5.77 5.44 4.26
C LEU A 59 6.59 5.63 5.54
N LYS A 60 7.22 6.80 5.72
CA LYS A 60 8.09 7.04 6.88
C LYS A 60 7.30 6.86 8.18
N ASN A 61 7.83 6.05 9.10
CA ASN A 61 7.18 5.71 10.38
C ASN A 61 5.80 5.05 10.27
N ALA A 62 5.40 4.56 9.09
CA ALA A 62 4.14 3.81 8.96
C ALA A 62 4.27 2.44 9.63
N ASP A 63 3.28 2.04 10.41
CA ASP A 63 3.19 0.71 11.00
C ASP A 63 2.55 -0.26 10.01
N LEU A 64 3.33 -1.22 9.54
CA LEU A 64 2.95 -2.23 8.56
C LEU A 64 2.89 -3.63 9.19
N SER A 65 2.89 -3.71 10.52
CA SER A 65 2.87 -4.96 11.28
C SER A 65 1.62 -5.78 10.97
N GLU A 66 1.69 -7.10 11.09
CA GLU A 66 0.53 -8.00 10.89
C GLU A 66 -0.12 -7.94 9.49
N ARG A 67 0.55 -7.37 8.48
CA ARG A 67 0.02 -7.41 7.11
C ARG A 67 -0.24 -8.85 6.67
N VAL A 68 -1.48 -9.09 6.26
CA VAL A 68 -2.06 -10.43 6.01
C VAL A 68 -1.40 -11.14 4.82
N PHE A 69 -0.62 -10.46 3.98
CA PHE A 69 -0.06 -11.06 2.78
C PHE A 69 1.43 -10.79 2.55
N GLN A 70 2.19 -11.87 2.68
CA GLN A 70 3.53 -12.06 2.16
C GLN A 70 3.59 -11.78 0.63
N LEU A 71 4.78 -11.34 0.18
CA LEU A 71 5.32 -11.25 -1.19
C LEU A 71 5.30 -9.90 -1.94
N ARG A 72 6.54 -9.42 -2.15
CA ARG A 72 7.01 -8.60 -3.28
C ARG A 72 6.33 -7.24 -3.48
N LEU A 73 6.48 -6.36 -2.49
CA LEU A 73 6.65 -4.96 -2.86
C LEU A 73 7.92 -4.87 -3.71
N ARG A 74 7.79 -4.48 -4.98
CA ARG A 74 8.89 -4.12 -5.87
C ARG A 74 9.48 -2.79 -5.38
N LEU A 75 10.00 -2.81 -4.16
CA LEU A 75 10.74 -1.69 -3.60
C LEU A 75 12.06 -1.68 -4.38
N THR A 76 12.26 -0.62 -5.15
CA THR A 76 13.61 -0.25 -5.60
C THR A 76 14.52 -0.22 -4.37
N ALA A 77 15.79 -0.58 -4.54
CA ALA A 77 16.73 -0.92 -3.46
C ALA A 77 16.81 0.12 -2.30
N GLN A 78 16.33 1.34 -2.50
CA GLN A 78 16.28 2.42 -1.53
C GLN A 78 15.21 2.28 -0.43
N LYS A 79 14.07 1.60 -0.67
CA LYS A 79 12.97 1.48 0.32
C LYS A 79 13.02 0.19 1.16
N LYS A 80 13.83 -0.80 0.77
CA LYS A 80 13.99 -2.06 1.52
C LYS A 80 14.64 -1.82 2.90
N MET A 81 15.52 -0.81 2.99
CA MET A 81 16.29 -0.50 4.20
C MET A 81 15.46 0.21 5.29
N SER A 82 14.42 0.97 4.93
CA SER A 82 13.54 1.65 5.91
C SER A 82 12.46 0.75 6.51
N ILE A 83 12.10 -0.36 5.85
CA ILE A 83 11.10 -1.30 6.38
C ILE A 83 11.77 -2.37 7.25
N LEU A 84 13.02 -2.75 6.94
CA LEU A 84 13.79 -3.68 7.77
C LEU A 84 14.18 -3.09 9.14
N SER A 85 14.30 -1.77 9.30
CA SER A 85 14.50 -1.18 10.63
C SER A 85 13.25 -1.24 11.54
N CYS A 86 12.08 -1.56 10.99
CA CYS A 86 10.84 -1.73 11.74
C CYS A 86 10.53 -3.21 12.06
N LEU A 87 11.15 -4.16 11.34
CA LEU A 87 11.13 -5.58 11.68
C LEU A 87 12.43 -5.90 12.41
N ASN A 88 12.38 -6.00 13.73
CA ASN A 88 13.48 -6.50 14.56
C ASN A 88 13.72 -8.01 14.27
N LEU A 89 14.28 -8.33 13.10
CA LEU A 89 14.81 -9.64 12.67
C LEU A 89 16.15 -9.43 11.96
#